data_AF-A0A124H3E0-F1
#
_entry.id   AF-A0A124H3E0-F1
#
_cell.length_a   1.000
_cell.length_b   1.000
_cell.length_c   1.000
_cell.angle_alpha   90.00
_cell.angle_beta   90.00
_cell.angle_gamma   90.00
#
_symmetry.space_group_name_H-M   'P 1'
#
loop_
_entity.id
_entity.type
_entity.pdbx_description
1 polymer ?
#
loop_
_entity_poly.entity_id
_entity_poly.type
_entity_poly.pdbx_seq_one_letter_code
_entity_poly.pdbx_strand_id
1 'polypeptide(L)' 'MVFLSTFRADREAFTARHPKITADADGARILRSVLMKPESEHHVERIHDRVEQLTRSHRPGALRV' A
#
# COMPACT_ATOMS: atom_id res chain seq x y z
N MET A 1 17.85 4.39 1.99
CA MET A 1 17.07 3.94 3.18
C MET A 1 15.61 4.17 2.89
N VAL A 2 14.78 3.15 3.03
CA VAL A 2 13.34 3.20 2.72
C VAL A 2 12.58 3.18 4.03
N PHE A 3 11.64 4.11 4.20
CA PHE A 3 10.70 4.11 5.31
C PHE A 3 9.32 3.79 4.79
N LEU A 4 8.66 2.82 5.43
CA LEU A 4 7.31 2.42 5.11
C LEU A 4 6.38 2.80 6.25
N SER A 5 5.25 3.43 5.92
CA SER A 5 4.15 3.63 6.85
C SER A 5 2.86 3.07 6.26
N THR A 6 2.02 2.51 7.13
CA THR A 6 0.71 1.99 6.75
C THR A 6 -0.38 2.84 7.37
N PHE A 7 -1.36 3.23 6.56
CA PHE A 7 -2.57 3.92 7.00
C PHE A 7 -3.80 3.07 6.66
N ARG A 8 -4.75 2.93 7.60
CA ARG A 8 -6.02 2.23 7.34
C ARG A 8 -7.12 3.26 7.12
N ALA A 9 -7.88 3.09 6.04
CA ALA A 9 -9.11 3.82 5.78
C ALA A 9 -10.27 2.83 5.75
N ASP A 10 -11.41 3.21 6.34
CA ASP A 10 -12.66 2.49 6.13
C ASP A 10 -13.19 2.72 4.71
N ARG A 11 -14.20 1.94 4.36
CA ARG A 11 -14.87 1.96 3.06
C ARG A 11 -15.36 3.37 2.68
N GLU A 12 -16.03 4.05 3.61
CA GLU A 12 -16.69 5.33 3.36
C GLU A 12 -15.65 6.44 3.13
N ALA A 13 -14.66 6.55 4.01
CA ALA A 13 -13.58 7.52 3.91
C ALA A 13 -12.74 7.28 2.65
N PHE A 14 -12.49 6.01 2.30
CA PHE A 14 -11.70 5.68 1.12
C PHE A 14 -12.44 6.02 -0.18
N THR A 15 -13.72 5.67 -0.31
CA THR A 15 -14.53 5.99 -1.50
C THR A 15 -14.85 7.47 -1.63
N ALA A 16 -15.03 8.19 -0.52
CA ALA A 16 -15.18 9.65 -0.54
C ALA A 16 -13.95 10.34 -1.15
N ARG A 17 -12.74 9.85 -0.84
CA ARG A 17 -11.49 10.38 -1.41
C ARG A 17 -11.19 9.85 -2.81
N HIS A 18 -11.63 8.64 -3.12
CA HIS A 18 -11.39 7.96 -4.40
C HIS A 18 -12.70 7.45 -5.02
N PRO A 19 -13.56 8.34 -5.57
CA PRO A 19 -14.92 7.98 -5.99
C PRO A 19 -15.00 6.97 -7.15
N LYS A 20 -13.90 6.76 -7.87
CA LYS A 20 -13.81 5.83 -9.00
C LYS A 20 -13.47 4.40 -8.58
N ILE A 21 -13.15 4.16 -7.31
CA ILE A 21 -12.78 2.83 -6.82
C ILE A 21 -14.03 2.11 -6.31
N THR A 22 -14.22 0.87 -6.76
CA THR A 22 -15.24 -0.03 -6.22
C THR A 22 -14.84 -0.46 -4.81
N ALA A 23 -15.72 -0.23 -3.84
CA ALA A 23 -15.55 -0.76 -2.49
C ALA A 23 -15.98 -2.23 -2.41
N ASP A 24 -15.03 -3.12 -2.65
CA ASP A 24 -15.18 -4.57 -2.60
C ASP A 24 -14.78 -5.19 -1.25
N ALA A 25 -14.30 -4.37 -0.31
CA ALA A 25 -13.93 -4.76 1.05
C ALA A 25 -14.39 -3.71 2.10
N ASP A 26 -14.25 -4.05 3.39
CA ASP A 26 -14.61 -3.17 4.53
C ASP A 26 -13.69 -1.95 4.69
N GLY A 27 -12.59 -1.91 3.95
CA GLY A 27 -11.64 -0.80 3.97
C GLY A 27 -10.34 -1.16 3.27
N ALA A 28 -9.43 -0.18 3.21
CA ALA A 28 -8.14 -0.30 2.55
C ALA A 28 -6.98 -0.06 3.52
N ARG A 29 -5.85 -0.71 3.27
CA ARG A 29 -4.55 -0.34 3.85
C ARG A 29 -3.69 0.31 2.78
N ILE A 30 -3.31 1.55 3.03
CA ILE A 30 -2.47 2.36 2.16
C ILE A 30 -1.03 2.24 2.67
N LEU A 31 -0.14 1.76 1.81
CA LEU A 31 1.30 1.76 2.06
C LEU A 31 1.89 3.05 1.48
N ARG A 32 2.50 3.88 2.32
CA ARG A 32 3.31 5.01 1.89
C ARG A 32 4.78 4.66 2.05
N SER A 33 5.54 4.90 0.99
CA SER A 33 7.01 4.91 1.03
C SER A 33 7.52 6.35 0.95
N VAL A 34 8.61 6.64 1.64
CA VAL A 34 9.41 7.85 1.39
C VAL A 34 10.83 7.43 1.03
N LEU A 35 11.29 7.91 -0.13
CA LEU A 35 12.68 7.86 -0.54
C LEU A 35 13.29 9.23 -0.29
N MET A 36 14.18 9.29 0.71
CA MET A 36 14.78 10.55 1.16
C MET A 36 15.92 11.04 0.27
N LYS A 37 16.31 10.29 -0.76
CA LYS A 37 17.50 10.53 -1.57
C LYS A 37 17.18 10.49 -3.08
N PRO A 38 17.48 11.54 -3.86
CA PRO A 38 17.25 11.54 -5.31
C PRO A 38 17.92 10.37 -6.03
N GLU A 39 19.11 9.95 -5.59
CA GLU A 39 19.84 8.83 -6.19
C GLU A 39 19.08 7.50 -6.08
N SER A 40 18.09 7.43 -5.18
CA SER A 40 17.26 6.24 -4.98
C SER A 40 15.97 6.26 -5.79
N GLU A 41 15.72 7.26 -6.65
CA GLU A 41 14.51 7.36 -7.49
C GLU A 41 14.30 6.12 -8.36
N HIS A 42 15.38 5.62 -8.97
CA HIS A 42 15.36 4.39 -9.79
C HIS A 42 15.01 3.12 -9.01
N HIS A 43 14.95 3.16 -7.66
CA HIS A 43 14.53 2.02 -6.86
C HIS A 43 13.01 1.95 -6.64
N VAL A 44 12.25 3.01 -6.97
CA VAL A 44 10.79 3.04 -6.77
C VAL A 44 10.11 1.86 -7.46
N GLU A 45 10.38 1.67 -8.75
CA GLU A 45 9.75 0.62 -9.57
C GLU A 45 10.04 -0.76 -8.98
N ARG A 46 11.33 -1.06 -8.72
CA ARG A 46 11.75 -2.34 -8.13
C ARG A 46 11.11 -2.60 -6.76
N ILE A 47 10.94 -1.57 -5.94
CA ILE A 47 10.28 -1.70 -4.62
C ILE A 47 8.79 -1.97 -4.83
N HIS A 48 8.14 -1.28 -5.75
CA HIS A 48 6.73 -1.47 -6.06
C HIS A 48 6.46 -2.90 -6.53
N ASP A 49 7.23 -3.39 -7.51
CA ASP A 49 7.12 -4.75 -8.03
C ASP A 49 7.31 -5.78 -6.92
N ARG A 50 8.31 -5.57 -6.04
CA ARG A 50 8.58 -6.50 -4.95
C ARG A 50 7.44 -6.54 -3.94
N VAL A 51 6.87 -5.39 -3.57
CA VAL A 51 5.73 -5.32 -2.65
C VAL A 51 4.50 -5.99 -3.26
N GLU A 52 4.24 -5.76 -4.54
CA GLU A 52 3.12 -6.37 -5.24
C GLU A 52 3.27 -7.89 -5.28
N GLN A 53 4.47 -8.38 -5.63
CA GLN A 53 4.77 -9.81 -5.67
C GLN A 53 4.63 -10.46 -4.29
N LEU A 54 5.10 -9.82 -3.22
CA LEU A 54 4.94 -10.29 -1.85
C LEU A 54 3.46 -10.35 -1.44
N THR A 55 2.67 -9.35 -1.82
CA THR A 55 1.24 -9.27 -1.50
C THR A 55 0.44 -10.34 -2.24
N ARG A 56 0.70 -10.55 -3.54
CA ARG A 56 0.08 -11.63 -4.33
C ARG A 56 0.44 -13.01 -3.82
N SER A 57 1.66 -13.18 -3.29
CA SER A 57 2.12 -14.45 -2.72
C SER A 57 1.58 -14.70 -1.30
N HIS A 58 1.01 -13.68 -0.65
CA HIS A 58 0.50 -13.79 0.71
C HIS A 58 -0.97 -14.27 0.68
N ARG A 59 -1.23 -15.47 1.22
CA ARG A 59 -2.60 -15.92 1.52
C ARG A 59 -3.17 -15.09 2.68
N PRO A 60 -4.39 -14.54 2.59
CA PRO A 60 -4.97 -13.75 3.67
C PRO A 60 -5.27 -14.68 4.87
N GLY A 61 -4.46 -14.59 5.92
CA GLY A 61 -4.65 -15.41 7.12
C GLY A 61 -3.86 -15.01 8.37
N ALA A 62 -2.91 -14.07 8.30
CA ALA A 62 -2.11 -13.72 9.46
C ALA A 62 -1.71 -12.24 9.48
N LEU A 63 -2.63 -11.37 9.87
CA LEU A 63 -2.21 -10.16 10.57
C LEU A 63 -3.12 -9.97 11.78
N ARG A 64 -2.68 -10.50 12.93
CA ARG A 64 -3.18 -10.04 14.22
C ARG A 64 -2.57 -8.65 14.46
N VAL A 65 -3.48 -7.72 14.77
CA VAL A 65 -3.19 -6.37 15.27
C VAL A 65 -2.33 -6.42 16.52
#